data_AF-A0A419KT77-F1
#
_entry.id   AF-A0A419KT77-F1
#
_cell.length_a   1.000
_cell.length_b   1.000
_cell.length_c   1.000
_cell.angle_alpha   90.00
_cell.angle_beta   90.00
_cell.angle_gamma   90.00
#
_symmetry.space_group_name_H-M   'P 1'
#
loop_
_entity.id
_entity.type
_entity.pdbx_description
1 polymer ?
#
loop_
_entity_poly.entity_id
_entity_poly.type
_entity_poly.pdbx_seq_one_letter_code
_entity_poly.pdbx_strand_id
1 'polypeptide(L)' 'MSAFRINLNDIEGTGDFPCPSCGVIISPDDDSEETYKIVEIQTFKDGSLKALTLLCKKCQATIILEGFEALNGLDNMS' A
#
# COMPACT_ATOMS: atom_id res chain seq x y z
N MET A 1 -2.23 3.63 -18.83
CA MET A 1 -1.20 4.06 -17.87
C MET A 1 -0.58 2.81 -17.27
N SER A 2 0.75 2.73 -17.22
CA SER A 2 1.46 1.66 -16.54
C SER A 2 1.50 1.98 -15.04
N ALA A 3 0.96 1.10 -14.20
CA ALA A 3 1.03 1.20 -12.74
C ALA A 3 2.06 0.19 -12.21
N PHE A 4 2.71 0.53 -11.10
CA PHE A 4 3.56 -0.42 -10.38
C PHE A 4 2.70 -1.24 -9.44
N ARG A 5 2.81 -2.56 -9.49
CA ARG A 5 2.14 -3.46 -8.56
C ARG A 5 3.14 -4.01 -7.56
N ILE A 6 2.80 -3.95 -6.29
CA ILE A 6 3.62 -4.46 -5.19
C ILE A 6 2.72 -5.37 -4.35
N ASN A 7 3.20 -6.58 -4.10
CA ASN A 7 2.56 -7.49 -3.16
C ASN A 7 3.19 -7.27 -1.78
N LEU A 8 2.38 -6.97 -0.77
CA LEU A 8 2.86 -6.74 0.60
C LEU A 8 3.59 -7.95 1.18
N ASN A 9 3.28 -9.15 0.72
CA ASN A 9 3.95 -10.37 1.17
C ASN A 9 5.42 -10.47 0.70
N ASP A 10 5.82 -9.63 -0.26
CA ASP A 10 7.21 -9.53 -0.74
C ASP A 10 8.01 -8.45 0.02
N ILE A 11 7.38 -7.72 0.94
CA ILE A 11 8.01 -6.69 1.76
C ILE A 11 8.33 -7.29 3.14
N GLU A 12 9.62 -7.25 3.52
CA GLU A 12 10.06 -7.66 4.85
C GLU A 12 9.98 -6.50 5.85
N GLY A 13 9.74 -6.80 7.13
CA GLY A 13 9.82 -5.81 8.22
C GLY A 13 8.50 -5.10 8.51
N THR A 14 8.56 -3.76 8.67
CA THR A 14 7.44 -2.92 9.14
C THR A 14 6.46 -2.51 8.03
N GLY A 15 6.72 -2.91 6.79
CA GLY A 15 5.91 -2.53 5.63
C GLY A 15 6.40 -1.25 4.93
N ASP A 16 7.50 -0.64 5.37
CA ASP A 16 8.16 0.43 4.63
C ASP A 16 8.75 -0.07 3.30
N PHE A 17 8.53 0.66 2.22
CA PHE A 17 9.11 0.31 0.92
C PHE A 17 9.46 1.55 0.09
N PRO A 18 10.50 1.49 -0.76
CA PRO A 18 10.83 2.60 -1.66
C PRO A 18 9.83 2.67 -2.81
N CYS A 19 9.42 3.90 -3.18
CA CYS A 19 8.68 4.13 -4.41
C CYS A 19 9.47 3.54 -5.60
N PRO A 20 8.87 2.63 -6.39
CA PRO A 20 9.60 1.92 -7.45
C PRO A 20 10.04 2.82 -8.60
N SER A 21 9.52 4.06 -8.67
CA SER A 21 9.88 5.03 -9.70
C SER A 21 10.95 6.02 -9.26
N CYS A 22 11.01 6.43 -7.99
CA CYS A 22 11.91 7.51 -7.54
C CYS A 22 12.67 7.24 -6.24
N GLY A 23 12.38 6.13 -5.56
CA GLY A 23 13.09 5.71 -4.35
C GLY A 23 12.72 6.41 -3.05
N VAL A 24 11.78 7.37 -3.04
CA VAL A 24 11.28 7.94 -1.77
C VAL A 24 10.65 6.84 -0.92
N ILE A 25 10.94 6.79 0.38
CA ILE A 25 10.39 5.77 1.27
C ILE A 25 8.91 6.06 1.52
N ILE A 26 8.06 5.09 1.22
CA ILE A 26 6.65 5.08 1.56
C ILE A 26 6.51 4.24 2.81
N SER A 27 6.00 4.86 3.88
CA SER A 27 5.75 4.21 5.15
C SER A 27 4.25 4.07 5.39
N PRO A 28 3.75 2.92 5.85
CA PRO A 28 2.36 2.78 6.28
C PRO A 28 2.03 3.68 7.48
N ASP A 29 3.03 4.12 8.24
CA ASP A 29 2.87 5.01 9.39
C ASP A 29 2.85 6.51 9.01
N ASP A 30 3.05 6.87 7.74
CA ASP A 30 2.96 8.26 7.25
C ASP A 30 1.49 8.69 7.13
N ASP A 31 0.99 9.34 8.19
CA ASP A 31 -0.36 9.91 8.28
C ASP A 31 -0.45 11.37 7.79
N SER A 32 0.68 11.99 7.43
CA SER A 32 0.74 13.38 6.98
C SER A 32 0.25 13.56 5.54
N GLU A 33 0.14 12.46 4.80
CA GLU A 33 0.00 12.40 3.35
C GLU A 33 1.10 13.15 2.57
N GLU A 34 2.19 13.62 3.17
CA GLU A 34 3.20 14.43 2.43
C GLU A 34 3.94 13.61 1.36
N THR A 35 4.12 12.31 1.59
CA THR A 35 4.89 11.44 0.69
C THR A 35 4.02 10.80 -0.39
N TYR A 36 2.81 10.39 -0.03
CA TYR A 36 1.85 9.76 -0.91
C TYR A 36 0.42 10.11 -0.50
N LYS A 37 -0.53 9.82 -1.38
CA LYS A 37 -1.96 9.81 -1.01
C LYS A 37 -2.64 8.54 -1.49
N ILE A 38 -3.64 8.09 -0.77
CA ILE A 38 -4.53 7.01 -1.21
C ILE A 38 -5.49 7.60 -2.25
N VAL A 39 -5.55 7.00 -3.44
CA VAL A 39 -6.46 7.42 -4.50
C VAL A 39 -7.62 6.45 -4.70
N GLU A 40 -7.46 5.19 -4.30
CA GLU A 40 -8.51 4.19 -4.38
C GLU A 40 -8.32 3.12 -3.29
N ILE A 41 -9.45 2.67 -2.74
CA ILE A 41 -9.53 1.55 -1.80
C ILE A 41 -10.45 0.51 -2.43
N GLN A 42 -9.96 -0.71 -2.60
CA GLN A 42 -10.74 -1.84 -3.08
C GLN A 42 -10.92 -2.86 -1.95
N THR A 43 -12.14 -3.32 -1.74
CA THR A 43 -12.48 -4.33 -0.73
C THR A 43 -13.08 -5.58 -1.37
N PHE A 44 -12.98 -6.70 -0.66
CA PHE A 44 -13.76 -7.90 -0.94
C PHE A 44 -15.22 -7.73 -0.47
N LYS A 45 -16.08 -8.70 -0.81
CA LYS A 45 -17.50 -8.68 -0.45
C LYS A 45 -17.75 -8.69 1.06
N ASP A 46 -16.82 -9.26 1.84
CA ASP A 46 -16.87 -9.31 3.31
C ASP A 46 -16.35 -8.03 3.98
N GLY A 47 -15.93 -7.04 3.18
CA GLY A 47 -15.38 -5.77 3.67
C GLY A 47 -13.87 -5.79 3.90
N SER A 48 -13.20 -6.94 3.81
CA SER A 48 -11.75 -7.01 3.96
C SER A 48 -11.03 -6.28 2.82
N LEU A 49 -9.86 -5.72 3.14
CA LEU A 49 -9.08 -4.94 2.19
C LEU A 49 -8.50 -5.86 1.10
N LYS A 50 -8.68 -5.49 -0.16
CA LYS A 50 -8.17 -6.22 -1.32
C LYS A 50 -6.95 -5.54 -1.92
N ALA A 51 -7.05 -4.24 -2.16
CA ALA A 51 -5.98 -3.46 -2.73
C ALA A 51 -6.08 -1.98 -2.33
N LEU A 52 -4.93 -1.31 -2.28
CA LEU A 52 -4.84 0.14 -2.16
C LEU A 52 -4.10 0.70 -3.37
N THR A 53 -4.68 1.70 -4.01
CA THR A 53 -3.96 2.48 -5.03
C THR A 53 -3.43 3.74 -4.37
N LEU A 54 -2.11 3.91 -4.41
CA LEU A 54 -1.38 5.06 -3.91
C LEU A 54 -0.88 5.92 -5.09
N LEU A 55 -0.83 7.23 -4.88
CA LEU A 55 -0.11 8.17 -5.74
C LEU A 55 1.07 8.75 -4.98
N CYS A 56 2.28 8.51 -5.46
CA CYS A 56 3.48 9.14 -4.91
C CYS A 56 3.44 10.65 -5.18
N LYS A 57 3.47 11.50 -4.15
CA LYS A 57 3.45 12.96 -4.33
C LYS A 57 4.78 13.50 -4.91
N LYS A 58 5.89 12.76 -4.76
CA LYS A 58 7.21 13.15 -5.32
C LYS A 58 7.32 12.99 -6.83
N CYS A 59 6.91 11.85 -7.39
CA CYS A 59 7.09 11.55 -8.82
C CYS A 59 5.80 11.28 -9.59
N GLN A 60 4.65 11.33 -8.91
CA GLN A 60 3.32 11.07 -9.48
C GLN A 60 3.13 9.64 -10.00
N ALA A 61 3.99 8.70 -9.60
CA ALA A 61 3.80 7.28 -9.91
C ALA A 61 2.57 6.73 -9.19
N THR A 62 1.74 5.97 -9.93
CA THR A 62 0.66 5.16 -9.38
C THR A 62 1.21 3.80 -8.94
N ILE A 63 0.95 3.45 -7.69
CA ILE A 63 1.39 2.22 -7.05
C ILE A 63 0.14 1.50 -6.56
N ILE A 64 0.01 0.21 -6.88
CA ILE A 64 -1.09 -0.63 -6.42
C ILE A 64 -0.50 -1.64 -5.44
N LEU A 65 -0.93 -1.56 -4.19
CA LEU A 65 -0.61 -2.53 -3.15
C LEU A 65 -1.68 -3.62 -3.16
N GLU A 66 -1.24 -4.87 -3.17
CA GLU A 66 -2.08 -6.08 -3.08
C GLU A 66 -1.51 -7.00 -1.97
N GLY A 67 -2.21 -8.08 -1.62
CA GLY A 67 -1.72 -9.05 -0.63
C GLY A 67 -2.18 -8.82 0.81
N PHE A 68 -3.21 -8.00 1.01
CA PHE A 68 -3.79 -7.69 2.32
C PHE A 68 -4.51 -8.88 2.97
N GLU A 69 -4.77 -9.96 2.24
CA GLU A 69 -5.44 -11.16 2.74
C GLU A 69 -4.70 -11.80 3.92
N ALA A 70 -3.38 -11.63 3.99
CA ALA A 70 -2.56 -12.10 5.12
C ALA A 70 -2.91 -11.40 6.45
N LEU A 71 -3.50 -10.20 6.39
CA LEU A 71 -3.88 -9.40 7.57
C LEU A 71 -5.27 -9.76 8.11
N ASN A 72 -6.10 -10.45 7.32
CA ASN A 72 -7.49 -10.79 7.67
C ASN A 72 -7.63 -11.69 8.91
N GLY A 73 -6.53 -12.29 9.39
CA GLY A 73 -6.50 -13.15 10.57
C GLY A 73 -6.07 -12.48 11.87
N LEU A 74 -5.63 -11.21 11.85
CA LEU A 74 -5.02 -10.54 13.00
C LEU A 74 -6.03 -10.00 14.03
N ASP A 75 -7.32 -9.96 13.70
CA ASP A 75 -8.39 -9.44 14.56
C ASP A 75 -8.70 -10.33 15.80
N ASN A 76 -8.10 -11.52 15.92
CA ASN A 76 -8.39 -12.49 16.99
C ASN A 76 -7.36 -12.52 18.14
N MET A 77 -6.47 -11.53 18.27
CA MET A 77 -5.46 -11.46 19.34
C MET A 77 -5.70 -10.29 20.31
N SER A 78 -6.94 -10.12 20.79
CA SER A 78 -7.27 -9.20 21.89
C SER A 78 -7.76 -9.93 23.13
#